data_AF-A0A7V3J9K5-F1
#
_entry.id   AF-A0A7V3J9K5-F1
#
_cell.length_a   1.000
_cell.length_b   1.000
_cell.length_c   1.000
_cell.angle_alpha   90.00
_cell.angle_beta   90.00
_cell.angle_gamma   90.00
#
_symmetry.space_group_name_H-M   'P 1'
#
loop_
_entity.id
_entity.type
_entity.pdbx_description
1 polymer ?
#
loop_
_entity_poly.entity_id
_entity_poly.type
_entity_poly.pdbx_seq_one_letter_code
_entity_poly.pdbx_strand_id
1 'polypeptide(L)'
;MEKSKGINLIEVLIVLAVIGIMTAALSPSFSRFLPSVRLSGAAKELTIQLRKAQQYAVTEQIIYQVTIFPTENKYQLIKKTDPEQIVTEVALPQTISFGTTTLSPPEISFNPAGRPSQSGKIELLNQRNKKIIIEIGPAGFIRSYNE
;
A
#
# COMPACT_ATOMS: atom_id res chain seq x y z
N MET A 1 -28.13 57.67 15.85
CA MET A 1 -26.82 57.30 16.40
C MET A 1 -26.45 55.95 15.82
N GLU A 2 -25.56 55.89 14.83
CA GLU A 2 -24.74 54.71 14.52
C GLU A 2 -23.48 55.20 13.81
N LYS A 3 -22.30 54.99 14.40
CA LYS A 3 -21.02 55.27 13.75
C LYS A 3 -20.64 54.02 12.94
N SER A 4 -20.74 54.09 11.61
CA SER A 4 -20.16 53.08 10.73
C SER A 4 -18.64 53.06 10.93
N LYS A 5 -18.12 52.02 11.57
CA LYS A 5 -16.67 51.79 11.66
C LYS A 5 -16.18 51.28 10.30
N GLY A 6 -15.53 52.17 9.54
CA GLY A 6 -14.87 51.81 8.29
C GLY A 6 -13.61 50.98 8.57
N ILE A 7 -13.39 49.96 7.74
CA ILE A 7 -12.18 49.13 7.77
C ILE A 7 -10.98 50.02 7.37
N ASN A 8 -9.91 49.98 8.16
CA ASN A 8 -8.69 50.73 7.85
C ASN A 8 -7.81 49.96 6.86
N LEU A 9 -7.18 50.65 5.91
CA LEU A 9 -6.27 50.06 4.93
C LEU A 9 -5.13 49.28 5.60
N ILE A 10 -4.61 49.78 6.72
CA ILE A 10 -3.55 49.09 7.48
C ILE A 10 -4.05 47.78 8.09
N GLU A 11 -5.32 47.70 8.48
CA GLU A 11 -5.91 46.51 9.09
C GLU A 11 -6.05 45.41 8.04
N VAL A 12 -6.45 45.76 6.82
CA VAL A 12 -6.47 44.83 5.67
C VAL A 12 -5.07 44.31 5.35
N LEU A 13 -4.06 45.20 5.35
CA LEU A 13 -2.67 44.81 5.09
C LEU A 13 -2.12 43.86 6.16
N ILE A 14 -2.46 44.08 7.43
CA ILE A 14 -2.07 43.19 8.54
C ILE A 14 -2.75 41.83 8.39
N VAL A 15 -4.05 41.79 8.06
CA VAL A 15 -4.77 40.53 7.84
C VAL A 15 -4.17 39.74 6.67
N LEU A 16 -3.86 40.41 5.55
CA LEU A 16 -3.20 39.78 4.40
C LEU A 16 -1.79 39.29 4.73
N ALA A 17 -1.03 40.04 5.52
CA ALA A 17 0.30 39.62 5.98
C ALA A 17 0.23 38.35 6.85
N VAL A 18 -0.74 38.27 7.77
CA VAL A 18 -0.96 37.09 8.61
C VAL A 18 -1.38 35.89 7.75
N ILE A 19 -2.31 36.06 6.80
CA ILE A 19 -2.73 35.00 5.88
C ILE A 19 -1.54 34.54 5.01
N GLY A 20 -0.71 35.45 4.52
CA GLY A 20 0.49 35.15 3.74
C GLY A 20 1.52 34.34 4.52
N ILE A 21 1.78 34.70 5.77
CA ILE A 21 2.69 33.95 6.66
C ILE A 21 2.12 32.56 6.96
N MET A 22 0.83 32.46 7.27
CA MET A 22 0.17 31.19 7.54
C MET A 22 0.20 30.25 6.33
N THR A 23 -0.10 30.75 5.13
CA THR A 23 -0.07 29.94 3.90
C THR A 23 1.33 29.50 3.52
N ALA A 24 2.34 30.36 3.67
CA ALA A 24 3.74 30.01 3.45
C ALA A 24 4.23 28.91 4.40
N ALA A 25 3.80 28.93 5.67
CA ALA A 25 4.17 27.94 6.68
C ALA A 25 3.56 26.54 6.42
N LEU A 26 2.41 26.46 5.74
CA LEU A 26 1.69 25.19 5.53
C LEU A 26 2.12 24.42 4.27
N SER A 27 2.79 25.07 3.31
CA SER A 27 3.19 24.49 2.02
C SER A 27 4.02 23.19 2.09
N PRO A 28 5.04 23.03 2.97
CA PRO A 28 5.91 21.86 2.91
C PRO A 28 5.36 20.58 3.56
N SER A 29 4.30 20.67 4.37
CA SER A 29 3.81 19.55 5.20
C SER A 29 3.03 18.50 4.38
N PHE A 30 2.17 18.93 3.46
CA PHE A 30 1.31 18.03 2.69
C PHE A 30 2.07 17.06 1.76
N SER A 31 3.25 17.45 1.25
CA SER A 31 4.02 16.61 0.32
C SER A 31 4.54 15.30 0.95
N ARG A 32 4.64 15.22 2.28
CA ARG A 32 5.22 14.07 2.98
C ARG A 32 4.19 12.99 3.31
N PHE A 33 2.93 13.36 3.48
CA PHE A 33 1.88 12.44 3.93
C PHE A 33 1.37 11.55 2.80
N LEU A 34 1.11 12.11 1.62
CA LEU A 34 0.49 11.38 0.51
C LEU A 34 1.27 10.13 0.06
N PRO A 35 2.62 10.17 -0.09
CA PRO A 35 3.39 8.98 -0.47
C PRO A 35 3.35 7.87 0.58
N SER A 36 3.28 8.22 1.87
CA SER A 36 3.15 7.24 2.95
C SER A 36 1.79 6.57 2.95
N VAL A 37 0.71 7.35 2.75
CA VAL A 37 -0.66 6.82 2.67
C VAL A 37 -0.81 5.86 1.50
N ARG A 38 -0.26 6.21 0.32
CA ARG A 38 -0.27 5.33 -0.86
C ARG A 38 0.49 4.02 -0.62
N LEU A 39 1.65 4.09 0.03
CA LEU A 39 2.44 2.90 0.39
C LEU A 39 1.68 1.98 1.35
N SER A 40 1.08 2.55 2.41
CA SER A 40 0.26 1.80 3.34
C SER A 40 -0.98 1.19 2.66
N GLY A 41 -1.60 1.90 1.73
CA GLY A 41 -2.70 1.39 0.91
C GLY A 41 -2.30 0.18 0.08
N ALA A 42 -1.22 0.29 -0.69
CA ALA A 42 -0.69 -0.79 -1.52
C ALA A 42 -0.30 -2.03 -0.71
N ALA A 43 0.38 -1.84 0.43
CA ALA A 43 0.76 -2.95 1.31
C ALA A 43 -0.45 -3.65 1.95
N LYS A 44 -1.47 -2.86 2.35
CA LYS A 44 -2.72 -3.40 2.87
C LYS A 44 -3.47 -4.19 1.80
N GLU A 45 -3.51 -3.69 0.58
CA GLU A 45 -4.16 -4.38 -0.54
C GLU A 45 -3.49 -5.72 -0.85
N LEU A 46 -2.17 -5.76 -0.97
CA LEU A 46 -1.44 -7.02 -1.18
C LEU A 46 -1.65 -8.00 -0.01
N THR A 47 -1.64 -7.50 1.23
CA THR A 47 -1.95 -8.31 2.43
C THR A 47 -3.36 -8.91 2.36
N ILE A 48 -4.35 -8.14 1.88
CA ILE A 48 -5.72 -8.62 1.68
C ILE A 48 -5.75 -9.70 0.60
N GLN A 49 -5.02 -9.53 -0.51
CA GLN A 49 -4.99 -10.51 -1.60
C GLN A 49 -4.34 -11.83 -1.18
N LEU A 50 -3.27 -11.77 -0.38
CA LEU A 50 -2.67 -12.97 0.24
C LEU A 50 -3.64 -13.69 1.18
N ARG A 51 -4.37 -12.95 2.02
CA ARG A 51 -5.40 -13.54 2.91
C ARG A 51 -6.57 -14.11 2.12
N LYS A 52 -6.98 -13.47 1.02
CA LYS A 52 -8.00 -14.01 0.12
C LYS A 52 -7.53 -15.32 -0.52
N ALA A 53 -6.30 -15.38 -1.01
CA ALA A 53 -5.72 -16.61 -1.55
C ALA A 53 -5.78 -17.75 -0.52
N GLN A 54 -5.34 -17.47 0.71
CA GLN A 54 -5.39 -18.42 1.81
C GLN A 54 -6.82 -18.88 2.12
N GLN A 55 -7.76 -17.94 2.23
CA GLN A 55 -9.16 -18.24 2.52
C GLN A 55 -9.81 -19.05 1.40
N TYR A 56 -9.62 -18.65 0.14
CA TYR A 56 -10.15 -19.37 -1.01
C TYR A 56 -9.60 -20.78 -1.10
N ALA A 57 -8.32 -20.98 -0.78
CA ALA A 57 -7.75 -22.31 -0.76
C ALA A 57 -8.45 -23.22 0.25
N VAL A 58 -8.73 -22.69 1.45
CA VAL A 58 -9.45 -23.43 2.51
C VAL A 58 -10.90 -23.67 2.13
N THR A 59 -11.62 -22.67 1.59
CA THR A 59 -13.06 -22.80 1.33
C THR A 59 -13.36 -23.64 0.10
N GLU A 60 -12.55 -23.54 -0.94
CA GLU A 60 -12.78 -24.24 -2.21
C GLU A 60 -12.03 -25.58 -2.31
N GLN A 61 -11.15 -25.87 -1.34
CA GLN A 61 -10.31 -27.07 -1.35
C GLN A 61 -9.43 -27.19 -2.60
N ILE A 62 -8.97 -26.04 -3.13
CA ILE A 62 -8.11 -25.93 -4.32
C ILE A 62 -6.89 -25.08 -3.96
N ILE A 63 -5.75 -25.27 -4.62
CA ILE A 63 -4.59 -24.42 -4.40
C ILE A 63 -4.80 -23.03 -5.00
N TYR A 64 -4.51 -21.99 -4.24
CA TYR A 64 -4.47 -20.61 -4.71
C TYR A 64 -3.07 -20.04 -4.57
N GLN A 65 -2.63 -19.25 -5.54
CA GLN A 65 -1.29 -18.71 -5.62
C GLN A 65 -1.29 -17.20 -5.82
N VAL A 66 -0.42 -16.48 -5.12
CA VAL A 66 -0.06 -15.10 -5.43
C VAL A 66 1.32 -15.10 -6.07
N THR A 67 1.41 -14.68 -7.33
CA THR A 67 2.68 -14.50 -8.05
C THR A 67 2.99 -13.02 -8.19
N ILE A 68 4.24 -12.66 -7.90
CA ILE A 68 4.73 -11.29 -7.92
C ILE A 68 5.62 -11.13 -9.15
N PHE A 69 5.42 -10.03 -9.88
CA PHE A 69 6.22 -9.66 -11.04
C PHE A 69 6.91 -8.32 -10.74
N PRO A 70 8.09 -8.31 -10.07
CA PRO A 70 8.74 -7.07 -9.66
C PRO A 70 9.08 -6.15 -10.84
N THR A 71 9.49 -6.72 -11.97
CA THR A 71 9.84 -5.98 -13.19
C THR A 71 8.64 -5.31 -13.85
N GLU A 72 7.48 -5.94 -13.81
CA GLU A 72 6.22 -5.41 -14.34
C GLU A 72 5.45 -4.57 -13.29
N ASN A 73 5.98 -4.47 -12.07
CA ASN A 73 5.39 -3.79 -10.94
C ASN A 73 3.93 -4.18 -10.65
N LYS A 74 3.63 -5.48 -10.77
CA LYS A 74 2.30 -6.05 -10.56
C LYS A 74 2.34 -7.38 -9.81
N TYR A 75 1.18 -7.85 -9.39
CA TYR A 75 1.00 -9.20 -8.86
C TYR A 75 -0.34 -9.79 -9.30
N GLN A 76 -0.43 -11.11 -9.30
CA GLN A 76 -1.63 -11.85 -9.69
C GLN A 76 -2.03 -12.83 -8.60
N LEU A 77 -3.35 -12.92 -8.34
CA LEU A 77 -3.98 -14.03 -7.63
C LEU A 77 -4.48 -15.04 -8.65
N ILE A 78 -4.01 -16.27 -8.54
CA ILE A 78 -4.21 -17.36 -9.49
C ILE A 78 -4.86 -18.53 -8.76
N LYS A 79 -5.93 -19.08 -9.32
CA LYS A 79 -6.52 -20.35 -8.92
C LYS A 79 -5.85 -21.46 -9.71
N LYS A 80 -5.21 -22.41 -9.02
CA LYS A 80 -4.46 -23.52 -9.64
C LYS A 80 -5.40 -24.67 -10.02
N THR A 81 -6.15 -24.46 -11.10
CA THR A 81 -6.93 -25.46 -11.83
C THR A 81 -6.23 -25.83 -13.14
N ASP A 82 -6.80 -26.77 -13.90
CA ASP A 82 -6.39 -27.05 -15.28
C ASP A 82 -7.55 -26.66 -16.23
N PRO A 83 -7.46 -25.55 -16.98
CA PRO A 83 -6.35 -24.59 -17.00
C PRO A 83 -6.30 -23.67 -15.77
N GLU A 84 -5.15 -23.03 -15.52
CA GLU A 84 -5.01 -22.03 -14.45
C GLU A 84 -5.90 -20.82 -14.73
N GLN A 85 -6.52 -20.27 -13.68
CA GLN A 85 -7.40 -19.12 -13.79
C GLN A 85 -6.84 -17.92 -13.02
N ILE A 86 -6.61 -16.80 -13.70
CA ILE A 86 -6.28 -15.53 -13.05
C ILE A 86 -7.56 -14.96 -12.43
N VAL A 87 -7.58 -14.85 -11.11
CA VAL A 87 -8.72 -14.35 -10.34
C VAL A 87 -8.65 -12.84 -10.19
N THR A 88 -7.44 -12.30 -10.01
CA THR A 88 -7.23 -10.87 -9.93
C THR A 88 -5.82 -10.55 -10.38
N GLU A 89 -5.66 -9.49 -11.17
CA GLU A 89 -4.37 -8.87 -11.46
C GLU A 89 -4.39 -7.44 -10.89
N VAL A 90 -3.33 -7.05 -10.19
CA VAL A 90 -3.18 -5.72 -9.61
C VAL A 90 -1.84 -5.13 -9.99
N ALA A 91 -1.86 -4.02 -10.72
CA ALA A 91 -0.69 -3.18 -10.96
C ALA A 91 -0.50 -2.21 -9.78
N LEU A 92 0.71 -2.13 -9.26
CA LEU A 92 1.04 -1.16 -8.24
C LEU A 92 1.05 0.26 -8.83
N PRO A 93 0.65 1.29 -8.07
CA PRO A 93 0.80 2.68 -8.50
C PRO A 93 2.27 2.99 -8.82
N GLN A 94 2.54 3.82 -9.84
CA GLN A 94 3.91 4.17 -10.26
C GLN A 94 4.79 4.79 -9.16
N THR A 95 4.19 5.28 -8.07
CA THR A 95 4.92 5.81 -6.91
C THR A 95 5.40 4.74 -5.93
N ILE A 96 5.01 3.48 -6.13
CA ILE A 96 5.31 2.32 -5.29
C ILE A 96 6.01 1.26 -6.15
N SER A 97 7.04 0.63 -5.60
CA SER A 97 7.76 -0.47 -6.25
C SER A 97 7.95 -1.64 -5.30
N PHE A 98 8.17 -2.83 -5.86
CA PHE A 98 8.70 -3.95 -5.09
C PHE A 98 10.16 -3.69 -4.69
N GLY A 99 10.48 -3.99 -3.44
CA GLY A 99 11.85 -4.05 -2.92
C GLY A 99 12.41 -5.45 -2.99
N THR A 100 13.23 -5.83 -2.01
CA THR A 100 13.76 -7.19 -1.91
C THR A 100 12.63 -8.15 -1.52
N THR A 101 12.70 -9.39 -1.97
CA THR A 101 11.85 -10.46 -1.49
C THR A 101 12.73 -11.65 -1.09
N THR A 102 12.35 -12.33 -0.02
CA THR A 102 13.02 -13.59 0.37
C THR A 102 12.37 -14.81 -0.28
N LEU A 103 11.32 -14.60 -1.09
CA LEU A 103 10.63 -15.65 -1.81
C LEU A 103 11.43 -16.05 -3.04
N SER A 104 11.67 -17.35 -3.20
CA SER A 104 12.37 -17.89 -4.36
C SER A 104 11.72 -19.20 -4.81
N PRO A 105 10.95 -19.21 -5.92
CA PRO A 105 10.56 -18.06 -6.77
C PRO A 105 9.67 -17.02 -6.06
N PRO A 106 9.45 -15.82 -6.64
CA PRO A 106 8.63 -14.73 -6.05
C PRO A 106 7.12 -15.02 -6.12
N GLU A 107 6.71 -16.15 -5.59
CA GLU A 107 5.33 -16.62 -5.54
C GLU A 107 5.05 -17.36 -4.23
N ILE A 108 3.81 -17.33 -3.79
CA ILE A 108 3.34 -18.09 -2.63
C ILE A 108 2.03 -18.76 -3.01
N SER A 109 1.97 -20.07 -2.79
CA SER A 109 0.73 -20.83 -2.88
C SER A 109 0.23 -21.23 -1.50
N PHE A 110 -1.09 -21.28 -1.35
CA PHE A 110 -1.77 -21.77 -0.16
C PHE A 110 -2.50 -23.05 -0.53
N ASN A 111 -2.29 -24.10 0.28
CA ASN A 111 -2.97 -25.37 0.10
C ASN A 111 -4.36 -25.37 0.79
N PRO A 112 -5.18 -26.42 0.60
CA PRO A 112 -6.50 -26.54 1.24
C PRO A 112 -6.52 -26.49 2.77
N ALA A 113 -5.38 -26.66 3.44
CA ALA A 113 -5.23 -26.49 4.88
C ALA A 113 -4.83 -25.06 5.29
N GLY A 114 -4.74 -24.12 4.34
CA GLY A 114 -4.35 -22.73 4.56
C GLY A 114 -2.85 -22.53 4.81
N ARG A 115 -2.02 -23.56 4.58
CA ARG A 115 -0.57 -23.50 4.79
C ARG A 115 0.11 -22.91 3.55
N PRO A 116 1.03 -21.95 3.71
CA PRO A 116 1.79 -21.40 2.59
C PRO A 116 2.86 -22.40 2.14
N SER A 117 3.24 -22.35 0.85
CA SER A 117 4.29 -23.18 0.27
C SER A 117 5.69 -22.85 0.80
N GLN A 118 5.90 -21.60 1.20
CA GLN A 118 7.15 -21.10 1.77
C GLN A 118 6.86 -19.96 2.75
N SER A 119 7.83 -19.68 3.63
CA SER A 119 7.82 -18.47 4.45
C SER A 119 8.67 -17.40 3.79
N GLY A 120 8.34 -16.13 4.02
CA GLY A 120 9.19 -15.07 3.52
C GLY A 120 8.63 -13.68 3.73
N LYS A 121 9.37 -12.72 3.17
CA LYS A 121 9.10 -11.30 3.28
C LYS A 121 9.02 -10.70 1.89
N ILE A 122 8.02 -9.86 1.68
CA ILE A 122 7.86 -9.04 0.48
C ILE A 122 7.98 -7.59 0.91
N GLU A 123 8.83 -6.84 0.24
CA GLU A 123 9.03 -5.42 0.53
C GLU A 123 8.31 -4.56 -0.50
N LEU A 124 7.61 -3.53 -0.02
CA LEU A 124 7.13 -2.44 -0.85
C LEU A 124 7.83 -1.14 -0.45
N LEU A 125 8.25 -0.38 -1.45
CA LEU A 125 8.97 0.87 -1.31
C LEU A 125 8.18 2.00 -1.97
N ASN A 126 8.28 3.22 -1.45
CA ASN A 126 7.89 4.41 -2.20
C ASN A 126 9.11 5.14 -2.78
N GLN A 127 8.86 6.17 -3.59
CA GLN A 127 9.90 7.02 -4.19
C GLN A 127 10.85 7.73 -3.19
N ARG A 128 10.54 7.69 -1.90
CA ARG A 128 11.37 8.25 -0.81
C ARG A 128 12.07 7.16 0.00
N ASN A 129 12.12 5.92 -0.50
CA ASN A 129 12.71 4.75 0.16
C ASN A 129 12.06 4.37 1.50
N LYS A 130 10.87 4.90 1.82
CA LYS A 130 10.09 4.38 2.95
C LYS A 130 9.59 3.00 2.58
N LYS A 131 9.61 2.09 3.55
CA LYS A 131 9.37 0.68 3.31
C LYS A 131 8.27 0.11 4.20
N ILE A 132 7.49 -0.80 3.64
CA ILE A 132 6.59 -1.69 4.38
C ILE A 132 6.94 -3.12 4.01
N ILE A 133 7.09 -3.95 5.03
CA ILE A 133 7.38 -5.37 4.89
C ILE A 133 6.10 -6.16 5.13
N ILE A 134 5.80 -7.08 4.23
CA ILE A 134 4.73 -8.06 4.37
C ILE A 134 5.40 -9.41 4.65
N GLU A 135 5.21 -9.92 5.85
CA GLU A 135 5.79 -11.18 6.33
C GLU A 135 4.74 -12.29 6.34
N ILE A 136 5.16 -13.45 5.86
CA ILE A 136 4.35 -14.65 5.72
C ILE A 136 5.10 -15.76 6.43
N GLY A 137 4.51 -16.25 7.53
CA GLY A 137 5.13 -17.25 8.38
C GLY A 137 4.74 -18.68 8.02
N PRO A 138 5.46 -19.69 8.57
CA PRO A 138 5.25 -21.10 8.21
C PRO A 138 3.90 -21.65 8.69
N ALA A 139 3.30 -21.01 9.71
CA ALA A 139 1.96 -21.32 10.20
C ALA A 139 0.84 -20.64 9.40
N GLY A 140 1.17 -19.88 8.35
CA GLY A 140 0.20 -19.16 7.52
C GLY A 140 -0.27 -17.82 8.09
N PHE A 141 0.40 -17.28 9.11
CA PHE A 141 0.13 -15.90 9.51
C PHE A 141 0.64 -14.93 8.44
N ILE A 142 -0.10 -13.84 8.23
CA ILE A 142 0.26 -12.77 7.27
C ILE A 142 0.17 -11.43 8.01
N ARG A 143 1.29 -10.71 8.09
CA ARG A 143 1.40 -9.42 8.79
C ARG A 143 2.17 -8.40 7.95
N SER A 144 1.69 -7.15 7.95
CA SER A 144 2.42 -6.01 7.40
C SER A 144 2.92 -5.09 8.51
N TYR A 145 4.15 -4.59 8.42
CA TYR A 145 4.71 -3.61 9.35
C TYR A 145 5.70 -2.66 8.65
N ASN A 146 5.89 -1.47 9.21
CA ASN A 146 6.88 -0.52 8.71
C ASN A 146 8.28 -0.96 9.18
N GLU A 147 9.31 -0.79 8.34
CA GLU A 147 10.71 -0.85 8.78
C GLU A 147 11.12 0.48 9.45
#